data_AF-I1SV63-F1
#
_entry.id   AF-I1SV63-F1
#
_cell.length_a   1.000
_cell.length_b   1.000
_cell.length_c   1.000
_cell.angle_alpha   90.00
_cell.angle_beta   90.00
_cell.angle_gamma   90.00
#
_symmetry.space_group_name_H-M   'P 1'
#
loop_
_entity.id
_entity.type
_entity.pdbx_description
1 polymer ?
#
loop_
_entity_poly.entity_id
_entity_poly.type
_entity_poly.pdbx_seq_one_letter_code
_entity_poly.pdbx_strand_id
1 'polypeptide(L)'
;ICSGHCITKDPVIKIPFSNVYQHVCTYRDLYYRTFDLPDCPPDVNPTVTYPVALSCHCGRCAMDTSDCTFESLQPDFCMND
;
A
#
# COMPACT_ATOMS: atom_id res chain seq x y z
N ILE A 1 7.49 4.38 3.35
CA ILE A 1 6.70 3.77 2.26
C ILE A 1 7.58 2.75 1.52
N CYS A 2 6.99 1.75 0.87
CA CYS A 2 7.73 0.83 0.01
C CYS A 2 7.69 1.31 -1.45
N SER A 3 8.84 1.35 -2.10
CA SER A 3 8.98 1.70 -3.51
C SER A 3 10.19 0.96 -4.11
N GLY A 4 10.16 0.73 -5.42
CA GLY A 4 11.24 0.02 -6.13
C GLY A 4 10.71 -0.94 -7.18
N HIS A 5 11.60 -1.80 -7.69
CA HIS A 5 11.29 -2.76 -8.75
C HIS A 5 11.29 -4.20 -8.24
N CYS A 6 10.35 -5.00 -8.76
CA CYS A 6 10.26 -6.43 -8.50
C CYS A 6 10.32 -7.21 -9.81
N ILE A 7 10.93 -8.40 -9.77
CA ILE A 7 11.03 -9.28 -10.92
C ILE A 7 9.68 -9.98 -11.12
N THR A 8 9.15 -9.91 -12.33
CA THR A 8 7.98 -10.65 -12.77
C THR A 8 8.32 -11.52 -13.98
N LYS A 9 7.52 -12.56 -14.23
CA LYS A 9 7.68 -13.47 -15.36
C LYS A 9 6.33 -13.65 -16.04
N ASP A 10 6.33 -13.62 -17.37
CA ASP A 10 5.20 -14.04 -18.20
C ASP A 10 5.49 -15.46 -18.71
N PRO A 11 4.65 -16.47 -18.39
CA PRO A 11 4.87 -17.82 -18.87
C PRO A 11 4.78 -17.90 -20.40
N VAL A 12 5.76 -18.58 -21.01
CA VAL A 12 5.83 -18.75 -22.48
C VAL A 12 4.62 -19.51 -23.02
N ILE A 13 4.16 -20.54 -22.30
CA ILE A 13 2.97 -21.32 -22.66
C ILE A 13 1.82 -20.87 -21.76
N LYS A 14 0.77 -20.31 -22.36
CA LYS A 14 -0.44 -19.87 -21.65
C LYS A 14 -1.40 -21.04 -21.48
N ILE A 15 -1.23 -21.78 -20.39
CA ILE A 15 -2.10 -22.92 -20.05
C ILE A 15 -3.34 -22.37 -19.32
N PRO A 16 -4.57 -22.69 -19.78
CA PRO A 16 -5.79 -22.37 -19.05
C PRO A 16 -5.73 -22.90 -17.62
N PHE A 17 -6.18 -22.10 -16.65
CA PHE A 17 -6.19 -22.44 -15.21
C PHE A 17 -4.80 -22.65 -14.57
N SER A 18 -3.70 -22.28 -15.23
CA SER A 18 -2.40 -22.23 -14.56
C SER A 18 -2.34 -21.06 -13.57
N ASN A 19 -1.77 -21.32 -12.40
CA ASN A 19 -1.55 -20.28 -11.40
C ASN A 19 -0.31 -19.45 -11.78
N VAL A 20 -0.56 -18.22 -12.24
CA VAL A 20 0.49 -17.22 -12.48
C VAL A 20 0.48 -16.24 -11.31
N TYR A 21 1.60 -16.12 -10.63
CA TYR A 21 1.77 -15.17 -9.52
C TYR A 21 2.70 -14.05 -9.95
N GLN A 22 2.23 -12.82 -9.75
CA GLN A 22 3.05 -11.62 -9.91
C GLN A 22 3.33 -11.03 -8.54
N HIS A 23 4.57 -10.63 -8.33
CA HIS A 23 5.02 -10.00 -7.09
C HIS A 23 5.19 -8.50 -7.30
N VAL A 24 4.72 -7.73 -6.34
CA VAL A 24 4.83 -6.27 -6.28
C VAL A 24 5.65 -5.87 -5.05
N CYS A 25 6.22 -4.67 -5.08
CA CYS A 25 6.90 -4.11 -3.91
C CYS A 25 5.84 -3.70 -2.89
N THR A 26 5.80 -4.37 -1.73
CA THR A 26 4.79 -4.13 -0.69
C THR A 26 5.37 -4.29 0.71
N TYR A 27 4.61 -3.85 1.71
CA TYR A 27 4.95 -3.98 3.13
C TYR A 27 5.18 -5.45 3.47
N ARG A 28 6.27 -5.73 4.18
CA ARG A 28 6.46 -7.02 4.85
C ARG A 28 6.08 -6.88 6.31
N ASP A 29 6.75 -5.96 7.00
CA ASP A 29 6.46 -5.59 8.37
C ASP A 29 6.12 -4.10 8.44
N LEU A 30 5.12 -3.74 9.24
CA LEU A 30 4.70 -2.37 9.46
C LEU A 30 4.36 -2.13 10.93
N TYR A 31 4.36 -0.86 11.32
CA TYR A 31 3.78 -0.42 12.59
C TYR A 31 2.83 0.74 12.35
N TYR A 32 1.91 0.96 13.27
CA TYR A 32 1.01 2.09 13.23
C TYR A 32 1.57 3.25 14.05
N ARG A 33 1.52 4.44 13.46
CA ARG A 33 1.87 5.68 14.15
C ARG A 33 0.63 6.55 14.26
N THR A 34 0.50 7.21 15.40
CA THR A 34 -0.59 8.13 15.69
C THR A 34 -0.06 9.57 15.69
N PHE A 35 -0.86 10.49 15.15
CA PHE A 35 -0.57 11.91 15.08
C PHE A 35 -1.85 12.71 15.31
N ASP A 36 -1.75 13.78 16.10
CA ASP A 36 -2.88 14.69 16.36
C ASP A 36 -2.81 15.87 15.40
N LEU A 37 -3.81 15.99 14.54
CA LEU A 37 -3.92 17.11 13.61
C LEU A 37 -4.21 18.41 14.38
N PRO A 38 -3.50 19.51 14.08
CA PRO A 38 -3.81 20.81 14.65
C PRO A 38 -5.13 21.36 14.07
N ASP A 39 -5.71 22.35 14.77
CA ASP A 39 -6.81 23.20 14.27
C ASP A 39 -8.11 22.46 13.87
N CYS A 40 -8.39 21.30 14.46
CA CYS A 40 -9.67 20.64 14.30
C CYS A 40 -10.80 21.38 15.07
N PRO A 41 -12.04 21.43 14.54
CA PRO A 41 -13.18 22.02 15.23
C PRO A 41 -13.48 21.34 16.58
N PRO A 42 -14.19 22.04 17.51
CA PRO A 42 -14.71 21.41 18.72
C PRO A 42 -15.52 20.16 18.38
N ASP A 43 -15.41 19.12 19.22
CA ASP A 43 -16.07 17.81 19.08
C ASP A 43 -15.58 16.91 17.94
N VAL A 44 -14.57 17.31 17.15
CA VAL A 44 -13.88 16.44 16.18
C VAL A 44 -12.70 15.75 16.84
N ASN A 45 -12.55 14.44 16.65
CA ASN A 45 -11.34 13.72 17.09
C ASN A 45 -10.18 14.03 16.12
N PRO A 46 -9.11 14.72 16.57
CA PRO A 46 -7.97 15.08 15.71
C PRO A 46 -6.99 13.91 15.46
N THR A 47 -7.22 12.78 16.14
CA THR A 47 -6.28 11.65 16.16
C THR A 47 -6.31 10.88 14.84
N VAL A 48 -5.22 10.89 14.08
CA VAL A 48 -5.04 10.09 12.86
C VAL A 48 -4.01 8.99 13.10
N THR A 49 -4.32 7.77 12.67
CA THR A 49 -3.41 6.63 12.74
C THR A 49 -3.10 6.11 11.34
N TYR A 50 -1.81 5.97 11.00
CA TYR A 50 -1.36 5.57 9.66
C TYR A 50 -0.24 4.51 9.72
N PRO A 51 -0.14 3.64 8.71
CA PRO A 51 0.89 2.61 8.66
C PRO A 51 2.25 3.18 8.24
N VAL A 52 3.32 2.67 8.85
CA VAL A 52 4.71 2.99 8.52
C VAL A 52 5.47 1.69 8.24
N ALA A 53 6.14 1.62 7.07
CA ALA A 53 6.97 0.48 6.71
C ALA A 53 8.13 0.30 7.70
N LEU A 54 8.24 -0.89 8.29
CA LEU A 54 9.48 -1.36 8.93
C LEU A 54 10.38 -2.07 7.92
N SER A 55 9.77 -2.83 7.02
CA SER A 55 10.48 -3.58 5.98
C SER A 55 9.59 -3.73 4.73
N CYS A 56 10.25 -3.90 3.58
CA CYS A 56 9.60 -4.07 2.28
C CYS A 56 10.07 -5.37 1.63
N HIS A 57 9.23 -5.94 0.78
CA HIS A 57 9.57 -7.14 0.01
C HIS A 57 8.81 -7.19 -1.31
N CYS A 58 9.28 -8.05 -2.23
CA CYS A 58 8.53 -8.44 -3.41
C CYS A 58 7.62 -9.62 -3.07
N GLY A 59 6.32 -9.39 -3.01
CA GLY A 59 5.33 -10.37 -2.58
C GLY A 59 4.00 -10.20 -3.29
N ARG A 60 3.04 -11.08 -3.01
CA ARG A 60 1.66 -10.91 -3.49
C ARG A 60 1.04 -9.72 -2.74
N CYS A 61 0.31 -8.87 -3.45
CA CYS A 61 -0.45 -7.80 -2.81
C CYS A 61 -1.56 -8.37 -1.92
N ALA A 62 -1.59 -7.93 -0.66
CA ALA A 62 -2.52 -8.38 0.36
C ALA A 62 -3.82 -7.55 0.27
N MET A 63 -4.85 -8.10 -0.38
CA MET A 63 -6.13 -7.40 -0.65
C MET A 63 -6.96 -7.13 0.61
N ASP A 64 -6.63 -7.78 1.73
CA ASP A 64 -7.27 -7.58 3.03
C ASP A 64 -6.84 -6.27 3.71
N THR A 65 -5.65 -5.77 3.38
CA THR A 65 -5.01 -4.63 4.04
C THR A 65 -4.55 -3.55 3.08
N SER A 66 -4.49 -3.81 1.77
CA SER A 66 -3.98 -2.92 0.75
C SER A 66 -4.90 -2.86 -0.47
N ASP A 67 -5.03 -1.68 -1.06
CA ASP A 67 -5.66 -1.52 -2.37
C ASP A 67 -4.67 -1.90 -3.48
N CYS A 68 -4.98 -2.97 -4.21
CA CYS A 68 -4.11 -3.55 -5.23
C CYS A 68 -4.47 -3.00 -6.63
N THR A 69 -4.07 -1.76 -6.90
CA THR A 69 -4.35 -1.04 -8.16
C THR A 69 -3.08 -0.82 -9.01
N PHE A 70 -3.26 -0.40 -10.27
CA PHE A 70 -2.17 0.02 -11.16
C PHE A 70 -1.69 1.44 -10.85
N GLU A 71 -2.63 2.37 -10.66
CA GLU A 71 -2.35 3.76 -10.31
C GLU A 71 -3.43 4.26 -9.34
N SER A 72 -3.03 5.13 -8.41
CA SER A 72 -3.90 5.76 -7.41
C SER A 72 -3.46 7.22 -7.21
N LEU A 73 -4.13 7.92 -6.30
CA LEU A 73 -3.69 9.23 -5.85
C LEU A 73 -2.28 9.13 -5.21
N GLN A 74 -1.49 10.19 -5.37
CA GLN A 74 -0.17 10.25 -4.76
C GLN A 74 -0.26 10.30 -3.22
N PRO A 75 0.71 9.75 -2.48
CA PRO A 75 0.65 9.66 -1.01
C PRO A 75 0.56 11.02 -0.30
N ASP A 76 1.00 12.09 -0.94
CA ASP A 76 1.00 13.47 -0.47
C ASP A 76 -0.17 14.30 -1.03
N PHE A 77 -1.14 13.65 -1.69
CA PHE A 77 -2.32 14.31 -2.22
C PHE A 77 -3.23 14.84 -1.10
N CYS A 78 -3.61 16.12 -1.22
CA CYS A 78 -4.55 16.79 -0.32
C CYS A 78 -5.60 17.54 -1.16
N MET A 79 -6.89 17.32 -0.84
CA MET A 79 -7.99 18.10 -1.41
C MET A 79 -8.15 19.37 -0.58
N ASN A 80 -7.93 20.53 -1.20
CA ASN A 80 -8.20 21.83 -0.57
C ASN A 80 -9.53 22.34 -1.11
N ASP A 81 -10.61 22.19 -0.33
CA ASP A 81 -11.85 22.95 -0.53
C ASP A 81 -11.82 24.21 0.36
#